data_AF-A0A0A2MJ67-F1
#
_entry.id   AF-A0A0A2MJ67-F1
#
_cell.length_a   1.000
_cell.length_b   1.000
_cell.length_c   1.000
_cell.angle_alpha   90.00
_cell.angle_beta   90.00
_cell.angle_gamma   90.00
#
_symmetry.space_group_name_H-M   'P 1'
#
loop_
_entity.id
_entity.type
_entity.pdbx_description
1 polymer ?
#
loop_
_entity_poly.entity_id
_entity_poly.type
_entity_poly.pdbx_seq_one_letter_code
_entity_poly.pdbx_strand_id
1 'polypeptide(L)'
;MDYYLATEIPNKPYIYFQTTSLTEGALVLPKANLPKPQFGVFPIKIVNGQLENRTPTEMAAFEAEYNLENPLRLYDVKAESLSTQTFAYKGSSYPMFLSARLYYSVMQQTPGDYAVRATTGMTNIAEASRLEFLTAYYTKLKELTQP
;
A
#
# COMPACT_ATOMS: atom_id res chain seq x y z
N MET A 1 -13.42 -12.54 30.47
CA MET A 1 -13.11 -11.18 30.00
C MET A 1 -11.62 -11.16 29.74
N ASP A 2 -11.19 -10.78 28.53
CA ASP A 2 -9.77 -10.85 28.17
C ASP A 2 -9.04 -9.60 28.68
N TYR A 3 -7.83 -9.81 29.23
CA TYR A 3 -6.94 -8.76 29.69
C TYR A 3 -5.66 -8.74 28.87
N TYR A 4 -5.08 -7.55 28.77
CA TYR A 4 -3.87 -7.30 28.00
C TYR A 4 -2.83 -6.57 28.83
N LEU A 5 -1.59 -7.06 28.79
CA LEU A 5 -0.43 -6.44 29.39
C LEU A 5 0.28 -5.56 28.35
N ALA A 6 0.48 -4.29 28.68
CA ALA A 6 1.31 -3.38 27.91
C ALA A 6 2.79 -3.70 28.14
N THR A 7 3.56 -3.80 27.05
CA THR A 7 5.02 -4.00 27.10
C THR A 7 5.69 -3.01 26.15
N GLU A 8 6.76 -2.36 26.61
CA GLU A 8 7.58 -1.50 25.75
C GLU A 8 8.38 -2.33 24.76
N ILE A 9 8.53 -1.81 23.55
CA ILE A 9 9.46 -2.37 22.57
C ILE A 9 10.84 -1.78 22.85
N PRO A 10 11.88 -2.61 23.07
CA PRO A 10 13.22 -2.10 23.29
C PRO A 10 13.67 -1.14 22.18
N ASN A 11 14.25 -0.01 22.58
CA ASN A 11 14.79 1.04 21.70
C ASN A 11 13.76 1.70 20.77
N LYS A 12 12.46 1.58 21.06
CA LYS A 12 11.41 2.26 20.30
C LYS A 12 10.41 2.91 21.26
N PRO A 13 9.80 4.04 20.90
CA PRO A 13 8.80 4.69 21.76
C PRO A 13 7.44 3.96 21.76
N TYR A 14 7.41 2.68 21.36
CA TYR A 14 6.19 1.92 21.10
C TYR A 14 5.90 0.96 22.23
N ILE A 15 4.60 0.70 22.45
CA ILE A 15 4.13 -0.37 23.30
C ILE A 15 3.28 -1.33 22.45
N TYR A 16 3.29 -2.61 22.81
CA TYR A 16 2.32 -3.58 22.31
C TYR A 16 1.54 -4.19 23.47
N PHE A 17 0.41 -4.81 23.13
CA PHE A 17 -0.47 -5.45 24.09
C PHE A 17 -0.52 -6.96 23.82
N GLN A 18 -0.18 -7.75 24.84
CA GLN A 18 -0.27 -9.21 24.80
C GLN A 18 -1.34 -9.70 25.76
N THR A 19 -2.05 -10.76 25.38
CA THR A 19 -3.03 -11.40 26.26
C THR A 19 -2.32 -11.87 27.53
N THR A 20 -2.94 -11.65 28.69
CA THR A 20 -2.39 -12.03 29.98
C THR A 20 -3.46 -12.67 30.86
N SER A 21 -3.01 -13.48 31.82
CA SER A 21 -3.87 -14.00 32.90
C SER A 21 -4.01 -13.01 34.06
N LEU A 22 -3.20 -11.94 34.09
CA LEU A 22 -3.31 -10.89 35.09
C LEU A 22 -4.60 -10.10 34.86
N THR A 23 -5.37 -9.89 35.92
CA THR A 23 -6.65 -9.15 35.88
C THR A 23 -6.52 -7.73 36.42
N GLU A 24 -5.36 -7.38 36.99
CA GLU A 24 -5.07 -6.10 37.62
C GLU A 24 -3.59 -5.71 37.45
N GLY A 25 -3.30 -4.42 37.59
CA GLY A 25 -1.95 -3.86 37.48
C GLY A 25 -1.91 -2.58 36.66
N ALA A 26 -0.91 -1.73 36.92
CA ALA A 26 -0.73 -0.43 36.27
C ALA A 26 -0.60 -0.49 34.74
N LEU A 27 -0.19 -1.65 34.20
CA LEU A 27 0.04 -1.90 32.78
C LEU A 27 -1.00 -2.86 32.17
N VAL A 28 -1.99 -3.28 32.96
CA VAL A 28 -3.00 -4.26 32.55
C VAL A 28 -4.31 -3.55 32.22
N LEU A 29 -4.80 -3.76 31.00
CA LEU A 29 -6.09 -3.22 30.55
C LEU A 29 -7.04 -4.35 30.15
N PRO A 30 -8.33 -4.25 30.48
CA PRO A 30 -9.33 -5.11 29.87
C PRO A 30 -9.46 -4.76 28.38
N LYS A 31 -9.81 -5.76 27.56
CA LYS A 31 -10.02 -5.59 26.11
C LYS A 31 -10.92 -4.42 25.73
N ALA A 32 -11.97 -4.16 26.53
CA ALA A 32 -12.92 -3.07 26.30
C ALA A 32 -12.29 -1.67 26.41
N ASN A 33 -11.20 -1.52 27.17
CA ASN A 33 -10.50 -0.26 27.37
C ASN A 33 -9.24 -0.14 26.51
N LEU A 34 -8.97 -1.13 25.65
CA LEU A 34 -7.81 -1.10 24.79
C LEU A 34 -8.02 -0.04 23.69
N PRO A 35 -7.21 1.03 23.65
CA PRO A 35 -7.36 2.03 22.60
C PRO A 35 -6.99 1.44 21.25
N LYS A 36 -7.58 1.98 20.18
CA LYS A 36 -7.18 1.60 18.82
C LYS A 36 -5.87 2.31 18.45
N PRO A 37 -4.96 1.65 17.72
CA PRO A 37 -3.81 2.32 17.14
C PRO A 37 -4.23 3.48 16.23
N GLN A 38 -3.48 4.58 16.28
CA GLN A 38 -3.61 5.77 15.44
C GLN A 38 -2.22 6.06 14.84
N PHE A 39 -2.13 6.27 13.53
CA PHE A 39 -0.86 6.54 12.83
C PHE A 39 0.24 5.49 13.12
N GLY A 40 -0.15 4.22 13.25
CA GLY A 40 0.77 3.11 13.54
C GLY A 40 1.19 2.96 15.02
N VAL A 41 0.71 3.82 15.92
CA VAL A 41 1.05 3.76 17.35
C VAL A 41 -0.19 3.74 18.25
N PHE A 42 -0.09 3.17 19.45
CA PHE A 42 -1.15 3.35 20.46
C PHE A 42 -1.08 4.78 21.05
N PRO A 43 -2.22 5.42 21.34
CA PRO A 43 -2.28 6.77 21.91
C PRO A 43 -1.84 6.82 23.38
N ILE A 44 -1.41 5.70 23.94
CA ILE A 44 -0.90 5.55 25.30
C ILE A 44 0.54 5.04 25.27
N LYS A 45 1.28 5.34 26.34
CA LYS A 45 2.69 4.97 26.56
C LYS A 45 2.92 4.55 28.00
N ILE A 46 4.06 3.92 28.25
CA ILE A 46 4.49 3.61 29.61
C ILE A 46 5.41 4.75 30.09
N VAL A 47 5.11 5.32 31.25
CA VAL A 47 5.93 6.33 31.92
C VAL A 47 6.00 5.94 33.39
N ASN A 48 7.22 5.77 33.92
CA ASN A 48 7.44 5.39 35.32
C ASN A 48 6.59 4.17 35.77
N GLY A 49 6.42 3.19 34.87
CA GLY A 49 5.64 1.97 35.14
C GLY A 49 4.12 2.13 35.12
N GLN A 50 3.61 3.26 34.63
CA GLN A 50 2.17 3.55 34.50
C GLN A 50 1.80 3.78 33.04
N LEU A 51 0.54 3.49 32.69
CA LEU A 51 -0.02 3.86 31.40
C LEU A 51 -0.46 5.32 31.41
N GLU A 52 0.12 6.12 30.52
CA GLU A 52 -0.21 7.53 30.34
C GLU A 52 -0.60 7.82 28.89
N ASN A 53 -1.46 8.82 28.70
CA ASN A 53 -1.78 9.32 27.36
C ASN A 53 -0.56 10.00 26.73
N ARG A 54 -0.37 9.78 25.44
CA ARG A 54 0.56 10.60 24.65
C ARG A 54 0.03 12.01 24.55
N THR A 55 0.95 12.96 24.55
CA THR A 55 0.62 14.36 24.34
C THR A 55 0.15 14.61 22.90
N PRO A 56 -0.64 15.66 22.64
CA PRO A 56 -1.01 16.05 21.28
C PRO A 56 0.20 16.28 20.37
N THR A 57 1.30 16.84 20.91
CA THR A 57 2.55 17.07 20.17
C THR A 57 3.22 15.78 19.74
N GLU A 58 3.26 14.76 20.60
CA GLU A 58 3.78 13.44 20.22
C GLU A 58 2.93 12.82 19.11
N MET A 59 1.60 12.86 19.25
CA MET A 59 0.69 12.31 18.24
C MET A 59 0.81 13.03 16.89
N ALA A 60 0.98 14.36 16.90
CA ALA A 60 1.20 15.14 15.69
C ALA A 60 2.52 14.78 14.98
N ALA A 61 3.58 14.44 15.73
CA ALA A 61 4.82 13.97 15.14
C ALA A 61 4.65 12.61 14.43
N PHE A 62 3.94 11.66 15.06
CA PHE A 62 3.63 10.38 14.42
C PHE A 62 2.70 10.52 13.21
N GLU A 63 1.73 11.42 13.27
CA GLU A 63 0.88 11.74 12.12
C GLU A 63 1.71 12.32 10.96
N ALA A 64 2.62 13.24 11.24
CA ALA A 64 3.49 13.82 10.21
C ALA A 64 4.40 12.76 9.57
N GLU A 65 5.01 11.88 10.37
CA GLU A 65 5.82 10.75 9.90
C GLU A 65 4.98 9.78 9.05
N TYR A 66 3.82 9.38 9.57
CA TYR A 66 2.88 8.52 8.84
C TYR A 66 2.46 9.13 7.51
N ASN A 67 2.14 10.43 7.48
CA ASN A 67 1.74 11.12 6.25
C ASN A 67 2.89 11.35 5.27
N LEU A 68 4.14 11.37 5.73
CA LEU A 68 5.32 11.41 4.86
C LEU A 68 5.62 10.03 4.25
N GLU A 69 5.54 8.96 5.03
CA GLU A 69 5.88 7.60 4.58
C GLU A 69 4.77 6.92 3.77
N ASN A 70 3.51 7.20 4.08
CA ASN A 70 2.36 6.56 3.43
C ASN A 70 2.29 6.78 1.90
N PRO A 71 2.49 7.99 1.33
CA PRO A 71 2.48 8.16 -0.12
C PRO A 71 3.59 7.36 -0.81
N LEU A 72 4.82 7.35 -0.27
CA LEU A 72 5.93 6.57 -0.85
C LEU A 72 5.65 5.07 -0.83
N ARG A 73 5.17 4.55 0.30
CA ARG A 73 4.78 3.14 0.43
C ARG A 73 3.60 2.78 -0.49
N LEU A 74 2.62 3.69 -0.65
CA LEU A 74 1.51 3.50 -1.58
C LEU A 74 2.00 3.51 -3.04
N TYR A 75 2.99 4.33 -3.39
CA TYR A 75 3.60 4.31 -4.72
C TYR A 75 4.35 2.99 -4.97
N ASP A 76 5.11 2.48 -4.01
CA ASP A 76 5.83 1.21 -4.15
C ASP A 76 4.86 0.01 -4.27
N VAL A 77 3.82 -0.03 -3.43
CA VAL A 77 2.77 -1.06 -3.51
C VAL A 77 2.00 -0.97 -4.83
N LYS A 78 1.69 0.25 -5.31
CA LYS A 78 1.03 0.45 -6.61
C LYS A 78 1.93 0.00 -7.77
N ALA A 79 3.22 0.33 -7.74
CA ALA A 79 4.20 -0.08 -8.76
C ALA A 79 4.37 -1.61 -8.82
N GLU A 80 4.39 -2.29 -7.67
CA GLU A 80 4.42 -3.75 -7.62
C GLU A 80 3.10 -4.36 -8.11
N SER A 81 1.95 -3.80 -7.71
CA SER A 81 0.63 -4.26 -8.14
C SER A 81 0.41 -4.13 -9.65
N LEU A 82 1.00 -3.13 -10.31
CA LEU A 82 0.91 -2.96 -11.77
C LEU A 82 1.38 -4.21 -12.53
N SER A 83 2.28 -5.00 -11.94
CA SER A 83 2.78 -6.23 -12.59
C SER A 83 1.74 -7.34 -12.68
N THR A 84 0.67 -7.28 -11.90
CA THR A 84 -0.46 -8.22 -11.97
C THR A 84 -1.69 -7.65 -12.67
N GLN A 85 -1.65 -6.38 -13.10
CA GLN A 85 -2.78 -5.70 -13.72
C GLN A 85 -2.88 -5.97 -15.22
N THR A 86 -4.06 -5.70 -15.76
CA THR A 86 -4.35 -5.72 -17.18
C THR A 86 -5.14 -4.50 -17.61
N PHE A 87 -5.10 -4.16 -18.90
CA PHE A 87 -5.99 -3.16 -19.50
C PHE A 87 -6.81 -3.78 -20.65
N ALA A 88 -8.00 -3.25 -20.88
CA ALA A 88 -8.89 -3.72 -21.94
C ALA A 88 -8.71 -2.89 -23.22
N TYR A 89 -8.65 -3.57 -24.37
CA TYR A 89 -8.66 -2.93 -25.68
C TYR A 89 -9.34 -3.87 -26.70
N LYS A 90 -10.33 -3.35 -27.45
CA LYS A 90 -11.11 -4.08 -28.47
C LYS A 90 -11.55 -5.48 -28.02
N GLY A 91 -12.13 -5.57 -26.81
CA GLY A 91 -12.64 -6.82 -26.24
C GLY A 91 -11.59 -7.82 -25.75
N SER A 92 -10.29 -7.49 -25.88
CA SER A 92 -9.18 -8.29 -25.36
C SER A 92 -8.58 -7.63 -24.12
N SER A 93 -7.99 -8.44 -23.25
CA SER A 93 -7.25 -7.97 -22.08
C SER A 93 -5.75 -8.14 -22.29
N TYR A 94 -4.97 -7.12 -21.93
CA TYR A 94 -3.53 -7.04 -22.17
C TYR A 94 -2.79 -6.81 -20.86
N PRO A 95 -1.66 -7.52 -20.64
CA PRO A 95 -0.93 -7.43 -19.39
C PRO A 95 -0.19 -6.10 -19.23
N MET A 96 -0.01 -5.69 -17.98
CA MET A 96 0.76 -4.48 -17.62
C MET A 96 2.08 -4.80 -16.91
N PHE A 97 2.55 -6.06 -16.93
CA PHE A 97 3.86 -6.43 -16.39
C PHE A 97 5.01 -5.72 -17.11
N LEU A 98 6.17 -5.64 -16.44
CA LEU A 98 7.32 -4.85 -16.91
C LEU A 98 7.72 -5.10 -18.37
N SER A 99 7.79 -6.37 -18.81
CA SER A 99 8.17 -6.69 -20.18
C SER A 99 7.14 -6.23 -21.23
N ALA A 100 5.83 -6.24 -20.92
CA ALA A 100 4.81 -5.69 -21.80
C ALA A 100 4.94 -4.16 -21.88
N ARG A 101 5.19 -3.49 -20.75
CA ARG A 101 5.40 -2.03 -20.73
C ARG A 101 6.60 -1.61 -21.57
N LEU A 102 7.72 -2.34 -21.45
CA LEU A 102 8.90 -2.11 -22.29
C LEU A 102 8.56 -2.30 -23.77
N TYR A 103 7.84 -3.37 -24.10
CA TYR A 103 7.40 -3.61 -25.47
C TYR A 103 6.50 -2.48 -26.01
N TYR A 104 5.54 -2.00 -25.22
CA TYR A 104 4.68 -0.87 -25.59
C TYR A 104 5.46 0.43 -25.80
N SER A 105 6.53 0.66 -25.04
CA SER A 105 7.40 1.82 -25.24
C SER A 105 8.16 1.75 -26.56
N VAL A 106 8.60 0.56 -26.98
CA VAL A 106 9.19 0.33 -28.31
C VAL A 106 8.15 0.55 -29.40
N MET A 107 6.94 -0.01 -29.21
CA MET A 107 5.81 0.23 -30.14
C MET A 107 5.52 1.72 -30.31
N GLN A 108 5.63 2.55 -29.28
CA GLN A 108 5.41 3.99 -29.40
C GLN A 108 6.45 4.66 -30.32
N GLN A 109 7.71 4.23 -30.22
CA GLN A 109 8.84 4.87 -30.91
C GLN A 109 9.05 4.35 -32.33
N THR A 110 8.55 3.16 -32.65
CA THR A 110 8.80 2.51 -33.92
C THR A 110 7.48 2.23 -34.66
N PRO A 111 7.34 2.64 -35.93
CA PRO A 111 6.18 2.30 -36.74
C PRO A 111 6.22 0.82 -37.16
N GLY A 112 5.03 0.25 -37.39
CA GLY A 112 4.87 -1.12 -37.87
C GLY A 112 3.73 -1.87 -37.18
N ASP A 113 3.53 -3.10 -37.65
CA ASP A 113 2.62 -4.06 -37.04
C ASP A 113 3.31 -4.82 -35.91
N TYR A 114 2.59 -5.03 -34.81
CA TYR A 114 3.14 -5.65 -33.62
C TYR A 114 2.31 -6.83 -33.14
N ALA A 115 2.94 -7.98 -33.00
CA ALA A 115 2.38 -9.09 -32.25
C ALA A 115 2.48 -8.77 -30.75
N VAL A 116 1.35 -8.66 -30.08
CA VAL A 116 1.24 -8.37 -28.66
C VAL A 116 0.59 -9.55 -27.95
N ARG A 117 1.12 -9.92 -26.77
CA ARG A 117 0.51 -10.95 -25.93
C ARG A 117 -0.70 -10.39 -25.17
N ALA A 118 -1.91 -10.78 -25.56
CA ALA A 118 -3.11 -10.68 -24.74
C ALA A 118 -3.16 -11.82 -23.70
N THR A 119 -4.08 -11.74 -22.75
CA THR A 119 -4.30 -12.81 -21.75
C THR A 119 -4.79 -14.12 -22.38
N THR A 120 -5.44 -14.03 -23.53
CA THR A 120 -5.99 -15.17 -24.28
C THR A 120 -5.06 -15.73 -25.35
N GLY A 121 -3.94 -15.04 -25.66
CA GLY A 121 -3.03 -15.46 -26.74
C GLY A 121 -2.26 -14.29 -27.36
N MET A 122 -1.66 -14.52 -28.52
CA MET A 122 -1.01 -13.45 -29.30
C MET A 122 -2.04 -12.77 -30.21
N THR A 123 -2.06 -11.44 -30.22
CA THR A 123 -2.91 -10.60 -31.06
C THR A 123 -2.05 -9.62 -31.83
N ASN A 124 -2.29 -9.45 -33.13
CA ASN A 124 -1.63 -8.41 -33.90
C ASN A 124 -2.32 -7.05 -33.71
N ILE A 125 -1.53 -6.04 -33.36
CA ILE A 125 -1.92 -4.63 -33.38
C ILE A 125 -1.38 -4.04 -34.67
N ALA A 126 -2.28 -3.73 -35.60
CA ALA A 126 -1.93 -3.09 -36.86
C ALA A 126 -1.43 -1.66 -36.63
N GLU A 127 -0.52 -1.18 -37.50
CA GLU A 127 0.06 0.16 -37.41
C GLU A 127 -1.01 1.26 -37.28
N ALA A 128 -2.09 1.17 -38.07
CA ALA A 128 -3.20 2.12 -38.05
C ALA A 128 -3.97 2.18 -36.71
N SER A 129 -3.93 1.10 -35.91
CA SER A 129 -4.59 1.01 -34.59
C SER A 129 -3.63 1.29 -33.42
N ARG A 130 -2.34 1.50 -33.69
CA ARG A 130 -1.28 1.62 -32.68
C ARG A 130 -1.52 2.78 -31.71
N LEU A 131 -1.93 3.94 -32.21
CA LEU A 131 -2.18 5.11 -31.38
C LEU A 131 -3.37 4.88 -30.42
N GLU A 132 -4.45 4.27 -30.92
CA GLU A 132 -5.63 3.93 -30.13
C GLU A 132 -5.28 2.93 -29.01
N PHE A 133 -4.50 1.90 -29.34
CA PHE A 133 -4.00 0.90 -28.38
C PHE A 133 -3.15 1.54 -27.29
N LEU A 134 -2.15 2.34 -27.66
CA LEU A 134 -1.27 3.03 -26.71
C LEU A 134 -2.05 4.02 -25.84
N THR A 135 -3.05 4.70 -26.40
CA THR A 135 -3.92 5.60 -25.64
C THR A 135 -4.68 4.85 -24.56
N ALA A 136 -5.27 3.69 -24.90
CA ALA A 136 -5.94 2.84 -23.90
C ALA A 136 -4.98 2.39 -22.79
N TYR A 137 -3.76 1.99 -23.17
CA TYR A 137 -2.71 1.62 -22.22
C TYR A 137 -2.33 2.77 -21.27
N TYR A 138 -2.04 3.97 -21.79
CA TYR A 138 -1.62 5.11 -20.96
C TYR A 138 -2.75 5.67 -20.10
N THR A 139 -4.00 5.64 -20.57
CA THR A 139 -5.17 5.96 -19.75
C THR A 139 -5.23 5.04 -18.55
N LYS A 140 -5.10 3.72 -18.77
CA LYS A 140 -5.13 2.75 -17.68
C LYS A 140 -3.94 2.91 -16.73
N LEU A 141 -2.75 3.15 -17.27
CA LEU A 141 -1.56 3.41 -16.47
C LEU A 141 -1.78 4.61 -15.54
N LYS A 142 -2.31 5.72 -16.08
CA LYS A 142 -2.61 6.92 -15.30
C LYS A 142 -3.60 6.64 -14.18
N GLU A 143 -4.71 5.94 -14.45
CA GLU A 143 -5.68 5.52 -13.42
C GLU A 143 -5.04 4.75 -12.27
N LEU A 144 -4.13 3.82 -12.60
CA LEU A 144 -3.50 2.94 -11.62
C LEU A 144 -2.35 3.61 -10.84
N THR A 145 -1.76 4.68 -11.40
CA THR A 145 -0.64 5.40 -10.78
C THR A 145 -1.04 6.70 -10.08
N GLN A 146 -2.28 7.16 -10.23
CA GLN A 146 -2.76 8.33 -9.50
C GLN A 146 -2.88 8.03 -7.99
N PRO A 147 -2.51 8.98 -7.10
CA PRO A 147 -2.58 8.82 -5.66
C PRO A 147 -4.01 8.53 -5.17
#